data_AF-A0A1G8GRL5-F1
#
_entry.id   AF-A0A1G8GRL5-F1
#
_cell.length_a   1.000
_cell.length_b   1.000
_cell.length_c   1.000
_cell.angle_alpha   90.00
_cell.angle_beta   90.00
_cell.angle_gamma   90.00
#
_symmetry.space_group_name_H-M   'P 1'
#
loop_
_entity.id
_entity.type
_entity.pdbx_description
1 polymer ?
#
loop_
_entity_poly.entity_id
_entity_poly.type
_entity_poly.pdbx_seq_one_letter_code
_entity_poly.pdbx_strand_id
1 'polypeptide(L)'
;MPLIADELTIWDISFRWAGYDPSRLWFRLPLTVKDYARLLMHAILHGEIVCVNLTLAKRPPESKADPRFYIRTYVGDVYDCIFGKRFNRKLLRWATLDRMDFHEWCERRGIPLPEFWFPSGWKLDFEMPELGARALCATHLEPEDEGGFSLRYDYPEIVEEGDNKNKEKNAKETDDSLSLAITSKDSENNRKLRANQKAKIACQQIAGKIWVDDLHRTIPSIVEDELIQKYGGGKHYDSETVYEWIREIAPPEVKNRRGRPRKNRDKES
;
A
#
# COMPACT_ATOMS: atom_id res chain seq x y z
N MET A 1 -14.91 -14.07 7.30
CA MET A 1 -14.86 -13.33 6.03
C MET A 1 -13.59 -12.50 6.04
N PRO A 2 -12.74 -12.60 5.02
CA PRO A 2 -11.48 -11.85 4.97
C PRO A 2 -11.76 -10.36 4.81
N LEU A 3 -10.97 -9.53 5.49
CA LEU A 3 -11.03 -8.09 5.35
C LEU A 3 -10.19 -7.62 4.17
N ILE A 4 -10.74 -6.70 3.38
CA ILE A 4 -10.05 -6.01 2.27
C ILE A 4 -9.42 -4.70 2.78
N ALA A 5 -9.16 -4.60 4.09
CA ALA A 5 -8.54 -3.42 4.67
C ALA A 5 -7.01 -3.62 4.67
N ASP A 6 -6.29 -2.66 4.10
CA ASP A 6 -4.82 -2.67 4.09
C ASP A 6 -4.23 -2.28 5.45
N GLU A 7 -5.00 -1.55 6.25
CA GLU A 7 -4.59 -1.12 7.58
C GLU A 7 -5.62 -1.53 8.63
N LEU A 8 -5.15 -2.04 9.76
CA LEU A 8 -5.99 -2.35 10.90
C LEU A 8 -5.39 -1.87 12.21
N THR A 9 -6.27 -1.46 13.13
CA THR A 9 -5.84 -1.06 14.46
C THR A 9 -5.40 -2.27 15.28
N ILE A 10 -4.51 -2.07 16.25
CA ILE A 10 -4.11 -3.14 17.18
C ILE A 10 -5.33 -3.71 17.90
N TRP A 11 -6.32 -2.86 18.22
CA TRP A 11 -7.60 -3.30 18.76
C TRP A 11 -8.27 -4.31 17.82
N ASP A 12 -8.49 -3.95 16.55
CA ASP A 12 -9.17 -4.83 15.61
C ASP A 12 -8.41 -6.13 15.37
N ILE A 13 -7.10 -6.06 15.20
CA ILE A 13 -6.23 -7.23 15.01
C ILE A 13 -6.33 -8.15 16.23
N SER A 14 -6.18 -7.62 17.45
CA SER A 14 -6.20 -8.43 18.68
C SER A 14 -7.52 -9.15 18.90
N PHE A 15 -8.64 -8.50 18.57
CA PHE A 15 -9.97 -9.09 18.68
C PHE A 15 -10.21 -10.14 17.60
N ARG A 16 -9.94 -9.80 16.34
CA ARG A 16 -10.22 -10.68 15.20
C ARG A 16 -9.30 -11.90 15.18
N TRP A 17 -8.05 -11.74 15.61
CA TRP A 17 -7.12 -12.86 15.76
C TRP A 17 -7.60 -13.86 16.81
N ALA A 18 -8.21 -13.36 17.88
CA ALA A 18 -8.84 -14.20 18.90
C ALA A 18 -10.24 -14.72 18.51
N GLY A 19 -10.74 -14.43 17.30
CA GLY A 19 -12.07 -14.86 16.86
C GLY A 19 -13.24 -14.06 17.44
N TYR A 20 -12.99 -12.86 17.97
CA TYR A 20 -14.00 -11.98 18.55
C TYR A 20 -14.31 -10.77 17.66
N ASP A 21 -15.51 -10.23 17.82
CA ASP A 21 -15.95 -9.03 17.12
C ASP A 21 -15.47 -7.76 17.86
N PRO A 22 -14.62 -6.91 17.23
CA PRO A 22 -14.09 -5.70 17.85
C PRO A 22 -15.13 -4.59 18.09
N SER A 23 -16.27 -4.64 17.38
CA SER A 23 -17.33 -3.62 17.46
C SER A 23 -18.25 -3.80 18.67
N ARG A 24 -18.28 -4.99 19.26
CA ARG A 24 -19.10 -5.29 20.44
C ARG A 24 -18.61 -4.53 21.67
N LEU A 25 -19.54 -4.35 22.61
CA LEU A 25 -19.26 -3.69 23.87
C LEU A 25 -18.58 -4.67 24.84
N TRP A 26 -17.26 -4.55 25.00
CA TRP A 26 -16.48 -5.41 25.88
C TRP A 26 -16.23 -4.74 27.23
N PHE A 27 -16.83 -5.27 28.31
CA PHE A 27 -16.57 -4.80 29.68
C PHE A 27 -15.23 -5.31 30.22
N ARG A 28 -14.90 -6.57 29.93
CA ARG A 28 -13.59 -7.17 30.20
C ARG A 28 -13.05 -7.77 28.91
N LEU A 29 -11.77 -7.53 28.64
CA LEU A 29 -11.10 -8.13 27.49
C LEU A 29 -10.86 -9.62 27.75
N PRO A 30 -11.21 -10.51 26.80
CA PRO A 30 -10.80 -11.91 26.84
C PRO A 30 -9.28 -12.05 26.99
N LEU A 31 -8.82 -13.13 27.61
CA LEU A 31 -7.39 -13.35 27.86
C LEU A 31 -6.59 -13.40 26.55
N THR A 32 -7.08 -14.13 25.56
CA THR A 32 -6.47 -14.24 24.23
C THR A 32 -6.30 -12.88 23.55
N VAL A 33 -7.32 -12.02 23.62
CA VAL A 33 -7.26 -10.63 23.10
C VAL A 33 -6.19 -9.83 23.81
N LYS A 34 -6.06 -9.98 25.14
CA LYS A 34 -4.99 -9.31 25.90
C LYS A 34 -3.62 -9.79 25.46
N ASP A 35 -3.44 -11.10 25.26
CA ASP A 35 -2.16 -11.67 24.88
C ASP A 35 -1.72 -11.22 23.49
N TYR A 36 -2.65 -11.14 22.52
CA TYR A 36 -2.34 -10.54 21.22
C TYR A 36 -2.01 -9.04 21.31
N ALA A 37 -2.78 -8.27 22.09
CA ALA A 37 -2.49 -6.85 22.28
C ALA A 37 -1.11 -6.63 22.92
N ARG A 38 -0.73 -7.50 23.86
CA ARG A 38 0.60 -7.51 24.49
C ARG A 38 1.71 -7.82 23.49
N LEU A 39 1.51 -8.87 22.70
CA LEU A 39 2.46 -9.30 21.68
C LEU A 39 2.71 -8.18 20.66
N LEU A 40 1.65 -7.56 20.15
CA LEU A 40 1.76 -6.49 19.16
C LEU A 40 2.39 -5.23 19.73
N MET A 41 1.97 -4.80 20.93
CA MET A 41 2.59 -3.64 21.58
C MET A 41 4.07 -3.86 21.90
N HIS A 42 4.45 -5.08 22.28
CA HIS A 42 5.84 -5.44 22.47
C HIS A 42 6.63 -5.35 21.17
N ALA A 43 6.12 -5.92 20.07
CA ALA A 43 6.75 -5.86 18.76
C ALA A 43 6.96 -4.42 18.28
N ILE A 44 5.95 -3.56 18.45
CA ILE A 44 6.04 -2.13 18.09
C ILE A 44 7.08 -1.42 18.92
N LEU A 45 7.09 -1.60 20.25
CA LEU A 45 8.04 -0.95 21.14
C LEU A 45 9.50 -1.26 20.79
N HIS A 46 9.76 -2.49 20.33
CA HIS A 46 11.09 -2.96 19.94
C HIS A 46 11.42 -2.70 18.47
N GLY A 47 10.49 -2.13 17.69
CA GLY A 47 10.70 -1.81 16.27
C GLY A 47 10.76 -3.03 15.37
N GLU A 48 10.16 -4.15 15.79
CA GLU A 48 10.08 -5.36 14.98
C GLU A 48 9.00 -5.27 13.91
N ILE A 49 7.98 -4.46 14.16
CA ILE A 49 6.89 -4.15 13.25
C ILE A 49 6.69 -2.64 13.22
N VAL A 50 6.46 -2.10 12.03
CA VAL A 50 6.20 -0.68 11.83
C VAL A 50 4.75 -0.39 12.18
N CYS A 51 4.53 0.65 12.98
CA CYS A 51 3.20 1.18 13.27
C CYS A 51 3.02 2.49 12.52
N VAL A 52 2.04 2.57 11.62
CA VAL A 52 1.80 3.71 10.72
C VAL A 52 1.69 5.02 11.49
N ASN A 53 0.95 5.01 12.60
CA ASN A 53 0.65 6.20 13.39
C ASN A 53 1.58 6.41 14.61
N LEU A 54 2.58 5.55 14.84
CA LEU A 54 3.48 5.64 16.00
C LEU A 54 4.94 5.46 15.61
N THR A 55 5.72 6.53 15.72
CA THR A 55 7.18 6.51 15.55
C THR A 55 7.91 6.21 16.86
N LEU A 56 8.97 5.40 16.75
CA LEU A 56 9.95 5.15 17.82
C LEU A 56 10.96 6.28 18.00
N ALA A 57 11.08 7.16 17.00
CA ALA A 57 12.01 8.26 17.03
C ALA A 57 11.77 9.16 18.25
N LYS A 58 12.84 9.75 18.80
CA LYS A 58 12.68 10.76 19.84
C LYS A 58 12.18 12.05 19.19
N ARG A 59 11.08 12.62 19.71
CA ARG A 59 10.61 13.94 19.27
C ARG A 59 11.70 14.99 19.58
N PRO A 60 12.17 15.75 18.59
CA PRO A 60 13.06 16.87 18.85
C PRO A 60 12.37 17.90 19.76
N PRO A 61 13.07 18.51 20.72
CA PRO A 61 12.47 19.43 21.68
C PRO A 61 11.80 20.64 21.01
N GLU A 62 12.37 21.11 19.89
CA GLU A 62 11.89 22.25 19.12
C GLU A 62 10.83 21.88 18.06
N SER A 63 10.49 20.60 17.92
CA SER A 63 9.56 20.15 16.89
C SER A 63 8.14 20.62 17.18
N LYS A 64 7.46 21.14 16.15
CA LYS A 64 6.03 21.46 16.15
C LYS A 64 5.14 20.24 15.87
N ALA A 65 5.74 19.07 15.61
CA ALA A 65 4.99 17.85 15.34
C ALA A 65 4.15 17.42 16.56
N ASP A 66 2.95 16.90 16.30
CA ASP A 66 2.03 16.46 17.34
C ASP A 66 2.67 15.31 18.16
N PRO A 67 2.81 15.46 19.50
CA PRO A 67 3.35 14.41 20.37
C PRO A 67 2.63 13.06 20.25
N ARG A 68 1.37 13.02 19.80
CA ARG A 68 0.57 11.79 19.66
C ARG A 68 1.08 10.80 18.62
N PHE A 69 1.96 11.21 17.73
CA PHE A 69 2.61 10.28 16.80
C PHE A 69 3.85 9.62 17.38
N TYR A 70 4.30 10.00 18.57
CA TYR A 70 5.52 9.49 19.18
C TYR A 70 5.18 8.46 20.26
N ILE A 71 5.75 7.26 20.15
CA ILE A 71 5.52 6.20 21.15
C ILE A 71 5.90 6.66 22.56
N ARG A 72 6.89 7.56 22.66
CA ARG A 72 7.40 8.12 23.92
C ARG A 72 6.32 8.82 24.74
N THR A 73 5.30 9.38 24.07
CA THR A 73 4.14 9.99 24.71
C THR A 73 3.26 8.97 25.44
N TYR A 74 3.29 7.71 25.00
CA TYR A 74 2.46 6.62 25.52
C TYR A 74 3.25 5.55 26.26
N VAL A 75 4.52 5.79 26.61
CA VAL A 75 5.41 4.76 27.19
C VAL A 75 4.79 4.07 28.41
N GLY A 76 4.15 4.83 29.30
CA GLY A 76 3.45 4.26 30.45
C GLY A 76 2.33 3.30 30.03
N ASP A 77 1.45 3.73 29.12
CA ASP A 77 0.35 2.92 28.61
C ASP A 77 0.84 1.68 27.84
N VAL A 78 1.93 1.81 27.08
CA VAL A 78 2.55 0.71 26.32
C VAL A 78 3.11 -0.33 27.29
N TYR A 79 3.88 0.09 28.30
CA TYR A 79 4.39 -0.84 29.32
C TYR A 79 3.27 -1.48 30.13
N ASP A 80 2.27 -0.70 30.56
CA ASP A 80 1.11 -1.24 31.28
C ASP A 80 0.36 -2.28 30.44
N CYS A 81 0.27 -2.07 29.13
CA CYS A 81 -0.28 -3.04 28.19
C CYS A 81 0.58 -4.31 28.15
N ILE A 82 1.89 -4.19 27.87
CA ILE A 82 2.84 -5.31 27.75
C ILE A 82 2.89 -6.17 29.03
N PHE A 83 2.84 -5.55 30.20
CA PHE A 83 2.83 -6.25 31.49
C PHE A 83 1.44 -6.72 31.92
N GLY A 84 0.39 -6.43 31.14
CA GLY A 84 -0.97 -6.89 31.40
C GLY A 84 -1.69 -6.16 32.54
N LYS A 85 -1.19 -4.99 32.96
CA LYS A 85 -1.78 -4.18 34.04
C LYS A 85 -3.03 -3.44 33.57
N ARG A 86 -2.90 -2.68 32.48
CA ARG A 86 -3.98 -1.84 31.94
C ARG A 86 -3.90 -1.79 30.41
N PHE A 87 -5.07 -1.78 29.77
CA PHE A 87 -5.20 -1.73 28.32
C PHE A 87 -5.90 -0.42 27.94
N ASN A 88 -5.12 0.57 27.48
CA ASN A 88 -5.67 1.84 27.03
C ASN A 88 -6.36 1.67 25.67
N ARG A 89 -7.70 1.57 25.69
CA ARG A 89 -8.51 1.35 24.48
C ARG A 89 -8.32 2.44 23.42
N LYS A 90 -8.08 3.69 23.83
CA LYS A 90 -7.87 4.80 22.88
C LYS A 90 -6.55 4.59 22.12
N LEU A 91 -5.50 4.17 22.83
CA LEU A 91 -4.21 3.85 22.21
C LEU A 91 -4.32 2.64 21.27
N LEU A 92 -4.95 1.55 21.72
CA LEU A 92 -5.11 0.34 20.90
C LEU A 92 -5.91 0.58 19.62
N ARG A 93 -6.88 1.51 19.65
CA ARG A 93 -7.68 1.92 18.48
C ARG A 93 -6.99 2.98 17.62
N TRP A 94 -5.91 3.59 18.09
CA TRP A 94 -5.15 4.60 17.37
C TRP A 94 -3.96 3.99 16.63
N ALA A 95 -3.25 3.11 17.33
CA ALA A 95 -2.11 2.39 16.79
C ALA A 95 -2.58 1.44 15.69
N THR A 96 -2.04 1.62 14.50
CA THR A 96 -2.48 0.99 13.25
C THR A 96 -1.29 0.32 12.59
N LEU A 97 -1.50 -0.90 12.12
CA LEU A 97 -0.51 -1.70 11.43
C LEU A 97 -0.94 -1.85 9.98
N ASP A 98 0.05 -1.73 9.09
CA ASP A 98 -0.09 -2.08 7.69
C ASP A 98 -0.07 -3.62 7.53
N ARG A 99 -0.86 -4.11 6.59
CA ARG A 99 -1.04 -5.54 6.34
C ARG A 99 0.25 -6.20 5.87
N MET A 100 1.05 -5.53 5.04
CA MET A 100 2.30 -6.08 4.51
C MET A 100 3.39 -6.10 5.59
N ASP A 101 3.51 -5.04 6.38
CA ASP A 101 4.42 -5.01 7.53
C ASP A 101 4.07 -6.11 8.55
N PHE A 102 2.77 -6.33 8.77
CA PHE A 102 2.29 -7.40 9.64
C PHE A 102 2.57 -8.79 9.07
N HIS A 103 2.37 -9.00 7.77
CA HIS A 103 2.71 -10.24 7.08
C HIS A 103 4.20 -10.57 7.24
N GLU A 104 5.07 -9.61 6.91
CA GLU A 104 6.52 -9.79 7.02
C GLU A 104 6.94 -10.11 8.47
N TRP A 105 6.34 -9.41 9.45
CA TRP A 105 6.61 -9.67 10.86
C TRP A 105 6.18 -11.09 11.29
N CYS A 106 5.00 -11.56 10.84
CA CYS A 106 4.54 -12.93 11.11
C CYS A 106 5.48 -13.98 10.50
N GLU A 107 5.90 -13.80 9.24
CA GLU A 107 6.86 -14.70 8.58
C GLU A 107 8.20 -14.77 9.31
N ARG A 108 8.76 -13.60 9.67
CA ARG A 108 10.04 -13.52 10.40
C ARG A 108 10.00 -14.23 11.75
N ARG A 109 8.84 -14.23 12.42
CA ARG A 109 8.65 -14.90 13.72
C ARG A 109 8.12 -16.33 13.61
N GLY A 110 7.86 -16.84 12.40
CA GLY A 110 7.24 -18.15 12.20
C GLY A 110 5.83 -18.26 12.79
N ILE A 111 5.12 -17.14 12.89
CA ILE A 111 3.74 -17.09 13.39
C ILE A 111 2.80 -17.36 12.21
N PRO A 112 1.81 -18.27 12.34
CA PRO A 112 0.84 -18.50 11.28
C PRO A 112 0.05 -17.23 10.98
N LEU A 113 -0.09 -16.92 9.69
CA LEU A 113 -0.86 -15.78 9.23
C LEU A 113 -2.33 -15.94 9.63
N PRO A 114 -2.95 -14.92 10.23
CA PRO A 114 -4.33 -15.03 10.67
C PRO A 114 -5.31 -15.00 9.49
N GLU A 115 -6.18 -16.01 9.41
CA GLU A 115 -7.15 -16.18 8.31
C GLU A 115 -8.10 -15.00 8.11
N PHE A 116 -8.38 -14.21 9.16
CA PHE A 116 -9.26 -13.05 9.04
C PHE A 116 -8.66 -11.96 8.14
N TRP A 117 -7.33 -11.93 8.01
CA TRP A 117 -6.61 -10.95 7.20
C TRP A 117 -5.85 -11.61 6.04
N PHE A 118 -5.51 -12.88 6.15
CA PHE A 118 -4.83 -13.66 5.11
C PHE A 118 -5.59 -14.97 4.91
N PRO A 119 -6.69 -14.96 4.14
CA PRO A 119 -7.51 -16.16 3.94
C PRO A 119 -6.71 -17.30 3.29
N SER A 120 -7.17 -18.53 3.45
CA SER A 120 -6.56 -19.68 2.79
C SER A 120 -6.55 -19.50 1.27
N GLY A 121 -5.38 -19.67 0.65
CA GLY A 121 -5.20 -19.40 -0.79
C GLY A 121 -4.98 -17.94 -1.14
N TRP A 122 -4.87 -17.03 -0.15
CA TRP A 122 -4.35 -15.70 -0.39
C TRP A 122 -2.95 -15.79 -1.00
N LYS A 123 -2.79 -15.19 -2.17
CA LYS A 123 -1.51 -15.04 -2.86
C LYS A 123 -1.20 -13.56 -2.90
N LEU A 124 0.06 -13.19 -2.69
CA LEU A 124 0.52 -11.81 -2.85
C LEU A 124 0.16 -11.23 -4.23
N ASP A 125 0.06 -12.09 -5.25
CA ASP A 125 -0.29 -11.71 -6.62
C ASP A 125 -1.78 -11.44 -6.83
N PHE A 126 -2.64 -11.83 -5.89
CA PHE A 126 -4.08 -11.55 -5.95
C PHE A 126 -4.39 -10.08 -5.66
N GLU A 127 -3.65 -9.44 -4.75
CA GLU A 127 -3.87 -8.03 -4.40
C GLU A 127 -3.15 -7.06 -5.35
N MET A 128 -2.06 -7.51 -5.96
CA MET A 128 -1.33 -6.74 -6.96
C MET A 128 -0.86 -7.65 -8.10
N PRO A 129 -1.71 -7.91 -9.11
CA PRO A 129 -1.29 -8.61 -10.32
C PRO A 129 -0.14 -7.86 -10.99
N GLU A 130 0.70 -8.55 -11.77
CA GLU A 130 1.95 -8.00 -12.33
C GLU A 130 1.81 -6.76 -13.23
N LEU A 131 0.59 -6.31 -13.54
CA LEU A 131 0.27 -5.09 -14.31
C LEU A 131 -0.89 -4.30 -13.69
N GLY A 132 -1.23 -4.55 -12.42
CA GLY A 132 -2.47 -4.09 -11.80
C GLY A 132 -3.69 -4.96 -12.18
N ALA A 133 -4.83 -4.74 -11.51
CA ALA A 133 -6.08 -5.38 -11.91
C ALA A 133 -6.46 -4.93 -13.32
N ARG A 134 -7.11 -5.79 -14.13
CA ARG A 134 -7.57 -5.43 -15.50
C ARG A 134 -8.38 -4.13 -15.53
N ALA A 135 -9.09 -3.83 -14.45
CA ALA A 135 -9.85 -2.60 -14.27
C ALA A 135 -8.97 -1.34 -14.30
N LEU A 136 -7.71 -1.41 -13.84
CA LEU A 136 -6.78 -0.27 -13.85
C LEU A 136 -6.27 0.08 -15.25
N CYS A 137 -6.28 -0.87 -16.18
CA CYS A 137 -5.88 -0.67 -17.56
C CYS A 137 -7.09 -0.49 -18.50
N ALA A 138 -8.30 -0.37 -17.94
CA ALA A 138 -9.53 -0.22 -18.71
C ALA A 138 -9.74 1.24 -19.10
N THR A 139 -9.69 1.52 -20.41
CA THR A 139 -9.98 2.83 -20.99
C THR A 139 -11.36 2.81 -21.65
N HIS A 140 -12.18 3.81 -21.37
CA HIS A 140 -13.45 3.98 -22.07
C HIS A 140 -13.20 4.30 -23.54
N LEU A 141 -13.89 3.59 -24.43
CA LEU A 141 -13.98 3.93 -25.84
C LEU A 141 -15.36 4.51 -26.10
N GLU A 142 -15.37 5.74 -26.64
CA GLU A 142 -16.59 6.42 -27.01
C GLU A 142 -17.26 5.64 -28.16
N PRO A 143 -18.52 5.19 -27.98
CA PRO A 143 -19.22 4.40 -28.98
C PRO A 143 -19.64 5.27 -30.18
N GLU A 144 -19.73 4.67 -31.36
CA GLU A 144 -20.17 5.35 -32.58
C GLU A 144 -21.68 5.65 -32.59
N ASP A 145 -22.47 4.85 -31.86
CA ASP A 145 -23.92 4.98 -31.75
C ASP A 145 -24.36 5.47 -30.35
N GLU A 146 -25.41 6.29 -30.31
CA GLU A 146 -26.04 6.72 -29.05
C GLU A 146 -26.54 5.52 -28.23
N GLY A 147 -26.06 5.40 -26.99
CA GLY A 147 -26.44 4.34 -26.04
C GLY A 147 -25.49 3.14 -25.97
N GLY A 148 -24.38 3.14 -26.72
CA GLY A 148 -23.33 2.12 -26.61
C GLY A 148 -22.45 2.25 -25.36
N PHE A 149 -21.69 1.19 -25.05
CA PHE A 149 -20.60 1.23 -24.07
C PHE A 149 -19.49 0.29 -24.51
N SER A 150 -18.27 0.81 -24.65
CA SER A 150 -17.10 0.05 -25.03
C SER A 150 -15.94 0.33 -24.08
N LEU A 151 -15.15 -0.71 -23.81
CA LEU A 151 -13.92 -0.65 -23.05
C LEU A 151 -12.77 -1.23 -23.87
N ARG A 152 -11.60 -0.60 -23.76
CA ARG A 152 -10.33 -1.12 -24.24
C ARG A 152 -9.45 -1.43 -23.04
N TYR A 153 -8.56 -2.40 -23.20
CA TYR A 153 -7.55 -2.72 -22.21
C TYR A 153 -6.16 -2.50 -22.81
N ASP A 154 -5.45 -1.48 -22.36
CA ASP A 154 -4.10 -1.19 -22.82
C ASP A 154 -3.08 -1.87 -21.90
N TYR A 155 -2.64 -3.06 -22.29
CA TYR A 155 -1.57 -3.78 -21.59
C TYR A 155 -0.21 -3.18 -21.96
N PRO A 156 0.70 -2.93 -21.00
CA PRO A 156 2.10 -2.73 -21.31
C PRO A 156 2.62 -4.01 -21.96
N GLU A 157 3.09 -3.92 -23.21
CA GLU A 157 3.78 -5.03 -23.85
C GLU A 157 4.96 -5.42 -22.96
N ILE A 158 4.90 -6.62 -22.38
CA ILE A 158 6.06 -7.21 -21.73
C ILE A 158 7.04 -7.45 -22.85
N VAL A 159 8.03 -6.56 -23.00
CA VAL A 159 9.21 -6.86 -23.79
C VAL A 159 9.93 -7.96 -23.02
N GLU A 160 9.60 -9.20 -23.34
CA GLU A 160 10.40 -10.35 -22.95
C GLU A 160 11.76 -10.17 -23.62
N GLU A 161 12.72 -9.62 -22.87
CA GLU A 161 14.12 -9.65 -23.29
C GLU A 161 14.60 -11.11 -23.30
N GLY A 162 14.47 -11.72 -24.48
CA GLY A 162 15.23 -12.90 -24.89
C GLY A 162 14.48 -14.23 -24.81
N ASP A 163 13.75 -14.58 -25.88
CA ASP A 163 14.23 -15.65 -26.75
C ASP A 163 13.61 -15.57 -28.15
N ASN A 164 14.50 -15.37 -29.11
CA ASN A 164 14.18 -15.19 -30.51
C ASN A 164 14.10 -16.57 -31.17
N LYS A 165 12.90 -17.03 -31.56
CA LYS A 165 12.58 -17.63 -32.88
C LYS A 165 11.25 -18.41 -32.89
N ASN A 166 10.45 -18.07 -33.89
CA ASN A 166 9.35 -18.83 -34.49
C ASN A 166 8.05 -18.97 -33.67
N LYS A 167 7.07 -18.11 -33.98
CA LYS A 167 5.76 -18.56 -34.47
C LYS A 167 4.95 -17.39 -35.02
N GLU A 168 5.16 -17.09 -36.29
CA GLU A 168 4.07 -16.60 -37.14
C GLU A 168 3.15 -17.79 -37.49
N LYS A 169 1.84 -17.49 -37.53
CA LYS A 169 0.71 -18.28 -38.09
C LYS A 169 0.13 -19.40 -37.21
N ASN A 170 -0.97 -19.10 -36.51
CA ASN A 170 -2.32 -19.27 -37.06
C ASN A 170 -3.38 -18.99 -35.98
N ALA A 171 -4.33 -18.15 -36.33
CA ALA A 171 -5.62 -18.07 -35.65
C ALA A 171 -6.43 -19.34 -35.95
N LYS A 172 -7.03 -19.95 -34.92
CA LYS A 172 -8.41 -20.46 -34.91
C LYS A 172 -8.79 -21.02 -33.55
N GLU A 173 -10.03 -20.72 -33.19
CA GLU A 173 -10.81 -21.12 -32.02
C GLU A 173 -10.73 -22.61 -31.70
N THR A 174 -10.77 -22.99 -30.42
CA THR A 174 -11.89 -23.75 -29.81
C THR A 174 -11.67 -24.07 -28.33
N ASP A 175 -12.80 -24.22 -27.66
CA ASP A 175 -13.08 -24.47 -26.25
C ASP A 175 -12.59 -25.81 -25.69
N ASP A 176 -12.54 -25.83 -24.35
CA ASP A 176 -12.79 -26.94 -23.42
C ASP A 176 -11.67 -27.91 -22.96
N SER A 177 -11.56 -27.97 -21.62
CA SER A 177 -11.16 -29.11 -20.76
C SER A 177 -9.75 -29.73 -20.85
N LEU A 178 -8.94 -29.57 -19.78
CA LEU A 178 -8.69 -30.58 -18.71
C LEU A 178 -7.27 -30.46 -18.06
N SER A 179 -7.27 -30.40 -16.72
CA SER A 179 -6.26 -30.81 -15.72
C SER A 179 -4.78 -31.01 -16.09
N LEU A 180 -3.86 -30.49 -15.24
CA LEU A 180 -2.90 -31.35 -14.50
C LEU A 180 -2.11 -30.56 -13.44
N ALA A 181 -1.83 -31.28 -12.36
CA ALA A 181 -1.04 -30.87 -11.22
C ALA A 181 0.42 -30.59 -11.57
N ILE A 182 0.99 -29.54 -10.98
CA ILE A 182 2.42 -29.34 -10.74
C ILE A 182 2.53 -28.76 -9.31
N THR A 183 2.56 -29.61 -8.28
CA THR A 183 3.78 -29.98 -7.54
C THR A 183 4.77 -28.83 -7.31
N SER A 184 4.67 -28.21 -6.13
CA SER A 184 5.78 -27.97 -5.21
C SER A 184 7.17 -27.76 -5.84
N LYS A 185 7.45 -26.53 -6.30
CA LYS A 185 8.79 -25.97 -6.50
C LYS A 185 8.66 -24.49 -6.88
N ASP A 186 8.49 -23.60 -5.92
CA ASP A 186 8.67 -22.15 -6.16
C ASP A 186 8.98 -21.39 -4.86
N SER A 187 9.76 -22.01 -3.97
CA SER A 187 10.35 -21.35 -2.80
C SER A 187 11.71 -20.71 -3.07
N GLU A 188 12.16 -20.59 -4.33
CA GLU A 188 13.52 -20.13 -4.64
C GLU A 188 13.66 -19.11 -5.78
N ASN A 189 12.60 -18.69 -6.48
CA ASN A 189 12.75 -17.67 -7.53
C ASN A 189 12.62 -16.24 -7.00
N ASN A 190 13.76 -15.76 -6.49
CA ASN A 190 14.34 -14.45 -6.74
C ASN A 190 13.45 -13.20 -6.67
N ARG A 191 13.87 -12.32 -5.76
CA ARG A 191 13.63 -10.86 -5.64
C ARG A 191 13.88 -10.08 -6.94
N LYS A 192 13.20 -10.40 -8.04
CA LYS A 192 13.09 -9.50 -9.19
C LYS A 192 12.05 -8.45 -8.83
N LEU A 193 12.50 -7.19 -8.71
CA LEU A 193 11.58 -6.06 -8.62
C LEU A 193 10.57 -6.16 -9.77
N ARG A 194 9.28 -6.13 -9.44
CA ARG A 194 8.18 -6.22 -10.42
C ARG A 194 8.26 -5.05 -11.40
N ALA A 195 7.77 -5.20 -12.64
CA ALA A 195 7.85 -4.14 -13.65
C ALA A 195 7.22 -2.82 -13.17
N ASN A 196 6.10 -2.88 -12.45
CA ASN A 196 5.48 -1.72 -11.82
C ASN A 196 6.36 -1.12 -10.70
N GLN A 197 6.99 -1.94 -9.85
CA GLN A 197 7.93 -1.42 -8.85
C GLN A 197 9.16 -0.78 -9.50
N LYS A 198 9.66 -1.34 -10.61
CA LYS A 198 10.73 -0.73 -11.41
C LYS A 198 10.28 0.60 -12.03
N ALA A 199 9.06 0.68 -12.55
CA ALA A 199 8.48 1.91 -13.12
C ALA A 199 8.27 2.96 -12.03
N LYS A 200 7.72 2.59 -10.87
CA LYS A 200 7.57 3.46 -9.70
C LYS A 200 8.93 3.99 -9.23
N ILE A 201 9.93 3.11 -9.06
CA ILE A 201 11.29 3.50 -8.66
C ILE A 201 11.94 4.38 -9.72
N ALA A 202 11.76 4.08 -11.02
CA ALA A 202 12.29 4.89 -12.11
C ALA A 202 11.64 6.29 -12.15
N CYS A 203 10.31 6.37 -12.06
CA CYS A 203 9.57 7.63 -11.93
C CYS A 203 10.06 8.44 -10.72
N GLN A 204 10.24 7.78 -9.57
CA GLN A 204 10.73 8.42 -8.35
C GLN A 204 12.16 8.92 -8.48
N GLN A 205 13.06 8.14 -9.08
CA GLN A 205 14.45 8.55 -9.31
C GLN A 205 14.56 9.72 -10.29
N ILE A 206 13.77 9.69 -11.37
CA ILE A 206 13.74 10.78 -12.35
C ILE A 206 13.13 12.04 -11.72
N ALA A 207 12.00 11.92 -11.03
CA ALA A 207 11.38 13.05 -10.32
C ALA A 207 12.31 13.65 -9.25
N GLY A 208 13.01 12.80 -8.49
CA GLY A 208 14.03 13.23 -7.52
C GLY A 208 15.16 14.02 -8.18
N LYS A 209 15.64 13.57 -9.34
CA LYS A 209 16.67 14.29 -10.10
C LYS A 209 16.15 15.62 -10.67
N ILE A 210 14.93 15.63 -11.21
CA ILE A 210 14.28 16.86 -11.69
C ILE A 210 14.15 17.89 -10.58
N TRP A 211 13.81 17.48 -9.34
CA TRP A 211 13.74 18.41 -8.21
C TRP A 211 15.09 18.89 -7.69
N VAL A 212 16.16 18.11 -7.87
CA VAL A 212 17.52 18.58 -7.58
C VAL A 212 17.95 19.65 -8.58
N ASP A 213 17.60 19.50 -9.85
CA ASP A 213 17.94 20.45 -10.91
C ASP A 213 17.00 21.68 -10.92
N ASP A 214 15.72 21.51 -10.58
CA ASP A 214 14.71 22.57 -10.51
C ASP A 214 13.71 22.35 -9.35
N LEU A 215 13.99 23.01 -8.22
CA LEU A 215 13.17 22.96 -7.01
C LEU A 215 11.78 23.61 -7.15
N HIS A 216 11.52 24.37 -8.21
CA HIS A 216 10.26 25.11 -8.37
C HIS A 216 9.16 24.34 -9.09
N ARG A 217 9.50 23.22 -9.73
CA ARG A 217 8.55 22.37 -10.46
C ARG A 217 7.51 21.72 -9.54
N THR A 218 6.24 21.83 -9.96
CA THR A 218 5.10 21.26 -9.25
C THR A 218 4.91 19.78 -9.61
N ILE A 219 4.29 19.00 -8.72
CA ILE A 219 4.04 17.56 -8.97
C ILE A 219 3.28 17.35 -10.30
N PRO A 220 2.21 18.09 -10.65
CA PRO A 220 1.53 17.91 -11.94
C PRO A 220 2.44 18.17 -13.14
N SER A 221 3.29 19.20 -13.07
CA SER A 221 4.23 19.51 -14.15
C SER A 221 5.34 18.45 -14.31
N ILE A 222 5.65 17.70 -13.25
CA ILE A 222 6.63 16.62 -13.27
C ILE A 222 5.97 15.32 -13.77
N VAL A 223 4.71 15.07 -13.40
CA VAL A 223 3.94 13.95 -13.94
C VAL A 223 3.85 14.03 -15.47
N GLU A 224 3.65 15.22 -16.02
CA GLU A 224 3.58 15.46 -17.48
C GLU A 224 4.96 15.51 -18.18
N ASP A 225 6.07 15.42 -17.44
CA ASP A 225 7.40 15.56 -18.02
C ASP A 225 7.76 14.40 -18.95
N GLU A 226 8.33 14.71 -20.12
CA GLU A 226 8.74 13.72 -21.13
C GLU A 226 9.68 12.65 -20.56
N LEU A 227 10.52 13.01 -19.58
CA LEU A 227 11.44 12.06 -18.96
C LEU A 227 10.70 11.01 -18.14
N ILE A 228 9.66 11.39 -17.42
CA ILE A 228 8.85 10.48 -16.60
C ILE A 228 7.93 9.64 -17.47
N GLN A 229 7.32 10.28 -18.48
CA GLN A 229 6.43 9.62 -19.42
C GLN A 229 7.17 8.57 -20.26
N LYS A 230 8.38 8.88 -20.75
CA LYS A 230 9.14 8.02 -21.67
C LYS A 230 10.12 7.06 -20.99
N TYR A 231 10.88 7.52 -19.99
CA TYR A 231 11.93 6.73 -19.34
C TYR A 231 11.53 6.20 -17.97
N GLY A 232 10.58 6.86 -17.28
CA GLY A 232 9.99 6.35 -16.03
C GLY A 232 8.89 5.31 -16.24
N GLY A 233 8.36 5.19 -17.47
CA GLY A 233 7.21 4.34 -17.77
C GLY A 233 5.87 4.95 -17.39
N GLY A 234 5.82 6.26 -17.08
CA GLY A 234 4.61 6.97 -16.67
C GLY A 234 3.49 6.96 -17.72
N LYS A 235 3.83 6.81 -19.01
CA LYS A 235 2.86 6.76 -20.12
C LYS A 235 1.86 5.60 -20.02
N HIS A 236 2.20 4.54 -19.31
CA HIS A 236 1.38 3.34 -19.19
C HIS A 236 0.44 3.37 -17.98
N TYR A 237 0.44 4.45 -17.20
CA TYR A 237 -0.35 4.58 -16.00
C TYR A 237 -1.17 5.87 -16.04
N ASP A 238 -2.28 5.88 -15.32
CA ASP A 238 -3.07 7.10 -15.19
C ASP A 238 -2.25 8.20 -14.50
N SER A 239 -2.51 9.45 -14.89
CA SER A 239 -1.80 10.62 -14.37
C SER A 239 -1.94 10.73 -12.85
N GLU A 240 -3.07 10.27 -12.29
CA GLU A 240 -3.31 10.21 -10.85
C GLU A 240 -2.45 9.15 -10.15
N THR A 241 -2.22 7.99 -10.79
CA THR A 241 -1.35 6.92 -10.24
C THR A 241 0.11 7.37 -10.19
N VAL A 242 0.61 7.99 -11.27
CA VAL A 242 1.97 8.53 -11.31
C VAL A 242 2.12 9.72 -10.34
N TYR A 243 1.06 10.52 -10.18
CA TYR A 243 1.01 11.60 -9.21
C TYR A 243 1.16 11.08 -7.77
N GLU A 244 0.47 10.00 -7.39
CA GLU A 244 0.61 9.39 -6.06
C GLU A 244 2.03 8.87 -5.80
N TRP A 245 2.64 8.21 -6.79
CA TRP A 245 4.01 7.70 -6.67
C TRP A 245 5.04 8.81 -6.46
N ILE A 246 4.89 9.92 -7.19
CA ILE A 246 5.78 11.08 -7.11
C ILE A 246 5.51 11.89 -5.84
N ARG A 247 4.27 11.91 -5.35
CA ARG A 247 3.89 12.58 -4.10
C ARG A 247 4.56 11.98 -2.86
N GLU A 248 4.85 10.69 -2.86
CA GLU A 248 5.58 10.03 -1.75
C GLU A 248 6.93 10.70 -1.48
N ILE A 249 7.70 10.95 -2.55
CA ILE A 249 9.06 11.50 -2.50
C ILE A 249 9.14 13.03 -2.65
N ALA A 250 8.00 13.70 -2.89
CA ALA A 250 7.96 15.14 -3.11
C ALA A 250 8.52 15.94 -1.92
N PRO A 251 9.42 16.92 -2.18
CA PRO A 251 9.93 17.80 -1.14
C PRO A 251 8.80 18.51 -0.38
N PRO A 252 8.95 18.76 0.94
CA PRO A 252 7.92 19.38 1.76
C PRO A 252 7.47 20.76 1.22
N GLU A 253 8.35 21.46 0.51
CA GLU A 253 8.08 22.75 -0.12
C GLU A 253 7.11 22.66 -1.31
N VAL A 254 7.11 21.53 -2.02
CA VAL A 254 6.21 21.25 -3.15
C VAL A 254 4.93 20.58 -2.66
N LYS A 255 5.03 19.68 -1.68
CA LYS A 255 3.90 18.97 -1.04
C LYS A 255 2.90 19.92 -0.37
N ASN A 256 3.37 21.09 0.09
CA ASN A 256 2.56 22.13 0.74
C ASN A 256 1.97 23.19 -0.22
N ARG A 257 2.32 23.19 -1.51
CA ARG A 257 1.75 24.12 -2.50
C ARG A 257 0.35 23.62 -2.91
N ARG A 258 -0.65 23.96 -2.10
CA ARG A 258 -2.08 23.77 -2.44
C ARG A 258 -2.41 24.52 -3.74
N GLY A 259 -3.06 23.83 -4.67
CA GLY A 259 -3.59 24.42 -5.90
C GLY A 259 -4.76 25.39 -5.66
N ARG A 260 -4.82 26.37 -6.57
CA ARG A 260 -5.78 27.48 -6.81
C ARG A 260 -5.94 28.52 -5.67
N PRO A 261 -5.53 29.79 -5.87
CA PRO A 261 -5.93 30.87 -4.97
C PRO A 261 -7.45 31.02 -4.98
N ARG A 262 -8.06 31.20 -3.80
CA ARG A 262 -9.49 31.57 -3.69
C ARG A 262 -9.69 32.88 -4.46
N LYS A 263 -10.62 32.87 -5.43
CA LYS A 263 -11.02 34.07 -6.16
C LYS A 263 -11.61 35.06 -5.15
N ASN A 264 -10.88 36.14 -4.86
CA ASN A 264 -11.41 37.27 -4.08
C ASN A 264 -12.67 37.79 -4.78
N ARG A 265 -13.84 37.48 -4.23
CA ARG A 265 -15.04 38.29 -4.38
C ARG A 265 -15.00 39.23 -3.19
N ASP A 266 -14.48 40.44 -3.38
CA ASP A 266 -14.75 41.61 -2.55
C ASP A 266 -14.09 42.83 -3.20
N LYS A 267 -14.76 43.35 -4.23
CA LYS A 267 -14.74 44.75 -4.66
C LYS A 267 -16.06 45.01 -5.38
N GLU A 268 -17.09 45.34 -4.62
CA GLU A 268 -18.20 46.20 -5.02
C GLU A 268 -19.13 46.39 -3.81
N SER A 269 -18.87 47.45 -3.03
CA SER A 269 -19.82 48.24 -2.25
C SER A 269 -19.09 49.50 -1.78
#